data_AF-A0A315XF83-F1
#
_entry.id   AF-A0A315XF83-F1
#
_cell.length_a   1.000
_cell.length_b   1.000
_cell.length_c   1.000
_cell.angle_alpha   90.00
_cell.angle_beta   90.00
_cell.angle_gamma   90.00
#
_symmetry.space_group_name_H-M   'P 1'
#
loop_
_entity.id
_entity.type
_entity.pdbx_description
1 polymer ?
#
loop_
_entity_poly.entity_id
_entity_poly.type
_entity_poly.pdbx_seq_one_letter_code
_entity_poly.pdbx_strand_id
1 'polypeptide(L)'
;MIKMLNNDTTYPQVIGTREDQGRAIAEKDRQMRINDQSYKRKSQSSDILYDIILTEIGWKCTCPDHQIRGVKCKHIFAVEFVFNLREQVKKNVSIEPVVISDCPFCHSTDIKKFGIRHNKSGDIQRFVCGVCDKTFSINIGFEKMKHNPQAITTAMQLYFSGESLRNTKNSLKLIGVHVSHQTVLNWTGKYTQLMKQYVDKLKPKYWMYGERMKCLSNLAVI
;
A
#
# COMPACT_ATOMS: atom_id res chain seq x y z
N MET A 1 40.29 4.56 40.83
CA MET A 1 40.52 3.99 39.48
C MET A 1 40.02 2.54 39.49
N ILE A 2 38.69 2.35 39.38
CA ILE A 2 38.05 1.03 39.47
C ILE A 2 37.92 0.48 38.06
N LYS A 3 38.68 -0.57 37.74
CA LYS A 3 38.54 -1.32 36.48
C LYS A 3 37.23 -2.13 36.57
N MET A 4 36.22 -1.72 35.81
CA MET A 4 35.07 -2.57 35.55
C MET A 4 35.49 -3.67 34.57
N LEU A 5 35.40 -4.92 35.00
CA LEU A 5 35.55 -6.10 34.17
C LEU A 5 34.27 -6.24 33.33
N ASN A 6 34.40 -6.11 32.01
CA ASN A 6 33.35 -6.45 31.06
C ASN A 6 33.27 -7.98 30.96
N ASN A 7 32.29 -8.57 31.63
CA ASN A 7 31.88 -9.95 31.38
C ASN A 7 30.95 -9.95 30.17
N ASP A 8 31.53 -10.07 28.98
CA ASP A 8 30.80 -10.38 27.75
C ASP A 8 30.33 -11.85 27.82
N THR A 9 29.22 -12.08 28.52
CA THR A 9 28.49 -13.35 28.43
C THR A 9 27.92 -13.47 27.03
N THR A 10 28.65 -14.20 26.18
CA THR A 10 28.26 -14.65 24.86
C THR A 10 27.07 -15.60 25.00
N TYR A 11 25.85 -15.07 24.87
CA TYR A 11 24.65 -15.88 24.76
C TYR A 11 24.74 -16.76 23.50
N PRO A 12 24.64 -18.10 23.63
CA PRO A 12 24.64 -18.98 22.48
C PRO A 12 23.41 -18.68 21.62
N GLN A 13 23.65 -18.30 20.37
CA GLN A 13 22.61 -18.04 19.38
C GLN A 13 21.78 -19.31 19.20
N VAL A 14 20.52 -19.29 19.64
CA VAL A 14 19.55 -20.35 19.34
C VAL A 14 19.42 -20.45 17.83
N ILE A 15 19.93 -21.54 17.25
CA ILE A 15 19.82 -21.82 15.82
C ILE A 15 18.36 -22.14 15.54
N GLY A 16 17.58 -21.11 15.20
CA GLY A 16 16.20 -21.27 14.76
C GLY A 16 16.11 -22.23 13.58
N THR A 17 14.93 -22.84 13.40
CA THR A 17 14.69 -23.80 12.31
C THR A 17 14.97 -23.17 10.94
N ARG A 18 15.18 -23.98 9.90
CA ARG A 18 15.39 -23.48 8.52
C ARG A 18 14.24 -22.56 8.06
N GLU A 19 13.04 -22.83 8.55
CA GLU A 19 11.85 -22.02 8.32
C GLU A 19 11.94 -20.66 9.02
N ASP A 20 12.34 -20.62 10.29
CA ASP A 20 12.53 -19.36 11.04
C ASP A 20 13.58 -18.47 10.39
N GLN A 21 14.67 -19.07 9.91
CA GLN A 21 15.69 -18.38 9.14
C GLN A 21 15.13 -17.85 7.81
N GLY A 22 14.27 -18.62 7.14
CA GLY A 22 13.55 -18.19 5.94
C GLY A 22 12.61 -17.01 6.22
N ARG A 23 11.89 -17.03 7.34
CA ARG A 23 11.00 -15.94 7.78
C ARG A 23 11.81 -14.66 8.05
N ALA A 24 12.91 -14.76 8.78
CA ALA A 24 13.81 -13.63 9.04
C ALA A 24 14.43 -13.05 7.75
N ILE A 25 14.61 -13.87 6.71
CA ILE A 25 15.03 -13.39 5.37
C ILE A 25 13.88 -12.68 4.65
N ALA A 26 12.64 -13.16 4.79
CA ALA A 26 11.46 -12.53 4.21
C ALA A 26 11.13 -11.17 4.84
N GLU A 27 11.37 -10.99 6.13
CA GLU A 27 11.11 -9.71 6.82
C GLU A 27 12.13 -8.62 6.47
N LYS A 28 13.34 -9.00 6.02
CA LYS A 28 14.35 -8.04 5.59
C LYS A 28 14.06 -7.55 4.17
N ASP A 29 14.15 -6.24 3.97
CA ASP A 29 13.84 -5.53 2.72
C ASP A 29 14.93 -5.68 1.63
N ARG A 30 15.49 -6.89 1.51
CA ARG A 30 16.55 -7.26 0.55
C ARG A 30 16.00 -8.20 -0.51
N GLN A 31 14.91 -7.77 -1.12
CA GLN A 31 14.12 -8.58 -2.02
C GLN A 31 14.15 -7.99 -3.43
N MET A 32 14.64 -8.75 -4.41
CA MET A 32 14.51 -8.37 -5.82
C MET A 32 13.56 -9.35 -6.50
N ARG A 33 12.29 -8.96 -6.62
CA ARG A 33 11.33 -9.69 -7.47
C ARG A 33 11.65 -9.38 -8.92
N ILE A 34 11.77 -10.41 -9.75
CA ILE A 34 11.90 -10.24 -11.20
C ILE A 34 10.50 -10.32 -11.83
N ASN A 35 9.70 -11.33 -11.48
CA ASN A 35 8.30 -11.47 -11.91
C ASN A 35 7.47 -12.28 -10.89
N ASP A 36 6.27 -12.72 -11.23
CA ASP A 36 5.37 -13.48 -10.33
C ASP A 36 5.93 -14.85 -9.94
N GLN A 37 6.79 -15.44 -10.79
CA GLN A 37 7.29 -16.80 -10.69
C GLN A 37 8.81 -16.88 -10.47
N SER A 38 9.51 -15.74 -10.37
CA SER A 38 10.96 -15.70 -10.20
C SER A 38 11.40 -14.57 -9.26
N TYR A 39 12.29 -14.95 -8.34
CA TYR A 39 12.79 -14.11 -7.25
C TYR A 39 14.30 -14.21 -7.17
N LYS A 40 14.94 -13.09 -6.83
CA LYS A 40 16.35 -13.01 -6.42
C LYS A 40 16.44 -12.73 -4.93
N ARG A 41 17.28 -13.49 -4.24
CA ARG A 41 17.54 -13.35 -2.80
C ARG A 41 19.03 -13.29 -2.52
N LYS A 42 19.44 -12.36 -1.66
CA LYS A 42 20.82 -12.31 -1.14
C LYS A 42 21.04 -13.44 -0.14
N SER A 43 22.25 -13.98 -0.14
CA SER A 43 22.75 -14.82 0.92
C SER A 43 22.71 -14.08 2.26
N GLN A 44 22.59 -14.83 3.35
CA GLN A 44 22.58 -14.27 4.70
C GLN A 44 23.98 -13.84 5.17
N SER A 45 25.02 -14.53 4.70
CA SER A 45 26.41 -14.37 5.12
C SER A 45 27.30 -13.69 4.09
N SER A 46 26.84 -13.56 2.85
CA SER A 46 27.61 -12.98 1.74
C SER A 46 26.71 -12.14 0.84
N ASP A 47 27.31 -11.31 -0.02
CA ASP A 47 26.55 -10.46 -0.95
C ASP A 47 26.12 -11.20 -2.24
N ILE A 48 26.26 -12.53 -2.27
CA ILE A 48 25.91 -13.37 -3.41
C ILE A 48 24.39 -13.47 -3.53
N LEU A 49 23.89 -13.34 -4.76
CA LEU A 49 22.47 -13.49 -5.09
C LEU A 49 22.19 -14.89 -5.64
N TYR A 50 21.08 -15.48 -5.20
CA TYR A 50 20.55 -16.73 -5.73
C TYR A 50 19.20 -16.51 -6.41
N ASP A 51 18.97 -17.27 -7.47
CA ASP A 51 17.73 -17.29 -8.23
C ASP A 51 16.81 -18.37 -7.68
N ILE A 52 15.53 -18.01 -7.51
CA ILE A 52 14.46 -18.90 -7.08
C ILE A 52 13.36 -18.84 -8.13
N ILE A 53 13.08 -19.96 -8.78
CA ILE A 53 12.15 -20.07 -9.90
C ILE A 53 11.07 -21.09 -9.54
N LEU A 54 9.82 -20.76 -9.82
CA LEU A 54 8.70 -21.69 -9.69
C LEU A 54 8.69 -22.64 -10.89
N THR A 55 8.73 -23.94 -10.62
CA THR A 55 8.59 -25.01 -11.61
C THR A 55 7.34 -25.84 -11.30
N GLU A 56 6.95 -26.76 -12.19
CA GLU A 56 5.76 -27.60 -12.00
C GLU A 56 5.81 -28.48 -10.73
N ILE A 57 7.02 -28.76 -10.24
CA ILE A 57 7.27 -29.61 -9.07
C ILE A 57 7.44 -28.77 -7.78
N GLY A 58 7.57 -27.44 -7.91
CA GLY A 58 7.74 -26.51 -6.80
C GLY A 58 8.84 -25.47 -7.01
N TRP A 59 9.24 -24.80 -5.95
CA TRP A 59 10.27 -23.76 -5.96
C TRP A 59 11.68 -24.37 -6.04
N LYS A 60 12.43 -23.99 -7.07
CA LYS A 60 13.84 -24.40 -7.27
C LYS A 60 14.76 -23.22 -7.01
N CYS A 61 15.76 -23.41 -6.14
CA CYS A 61 16.76 -22.38 -5.81
C CYS A 61 18.17 -22.75 -6.31
N THR A 62 18.93 -21.79 -6.81
CA THR A 62 20.32 -22.00 -7.25
C THR A 62 21.36 -22.01 -6.13
N CYS A 63 20.93 -21.94 -4.86
CA CYS A 63 21.88 -21.95 -3.73
C CYS A 63 22.51 -23.34 -3.50
N PRO A 64 23.76 -23.42 -3.02
CA PRO A 64 24.44 -24.70 -2.77
C PRO A 64 23.67 -25.63 -1.82
N ASP A 65 23.01 -25.07 -0.80
CA ASP A 65 22.23 -25.85 0.18
C ASP A 65 21.10 -26.64 -0.49
N HIS A 66 20.41 -26.05 -1.46
CA HIS A 66 19.34 -26.72 -2.20
C HIS A 66 19.89 -27.66 -3.28
N GLN A 67 20.95 -27.26 -3.98
CA GLN A 67 21.58 -28.10 -5.02
C GLN A 67 22.15 -29.40 -4.45
N ILE A 68 22.77 -29.33 -3.28
CA ILE A 68 23.43 -30.50 -2.65
C ILE A 68 22.41 -31.38 -1.92
N ARG A 69 21.47 -30.78 -1.17
CA ARG A 69 20.57 -31.54 -0.29
C ARG A 69 19.23 -31.89 -0.93
N GLY A 70 18.82 -31.20 -2.00
CA GLY A 70 17.51 -31.39 -2.65
C GLY A 70 16.30 -31.00 -1.79
N VAL A 71 16.50 -30.54 -0.55
CA VAL A 71 15.43 -30.14 0.37
C VAL A 71 15.16 -28.63 0.30
N LYS A 72 14.02 -28.18 0.85
CA LYS A 72 13.69 -26.76 0.94
C LYS A 72 14.77 -26.01 1.72
N CYS A 73 15.45 -25.09 1.04
CA CYS A 73 16.42 -24.20 1.66
C CYS A 73 15.72 -22.98 2.27
N LYS A 74 16.42 -22.24 3.13
CA LYS A 74 15.93 -20.99 3.73
C LYS A 74 15.46 -19.95 2.69
N HIS A 75 16.05 -19.92 1.50
CA HIS A 75 15.63 -19.01 0.42
C HIS A 75 14.27 -19.41 -0.17
N ILE A 76 13.98 -20.70 -0.26
CA ILE A 76 12.68 -21.21 -0.71
C ILE A 76 11.61 -20.85 0.31
N PHE A 77 11.85 -21.11 1.61
CA PHE A 77 10.94 -20.69 2.68
C PHE A 77 10.66 -19.18 2.62
N ALA A 78 11.70 -18.35 2.45
CA ALA A 78 11.54 -16.90 2.33
C ALA A 78 10.70 -16.45 1.12
N VAL A 79 10.74 -17.19 0.01
CA VAL A 79 9.93 -16.91 -1.18
C VAL A 79 8.49 -17.38 -0.96
N GLU A 80 8.28 -18.56 -0.38
CA GLU A 80 6.96 -19.09 -0.04
C GLU A 80 6.20 -18.14 0.90
N PHE A 81 6.86 -17.61 1.94
CA PHE A 81 6.24 -16.62 2.84
C PHE A 81 5.74 -15.38 2.09
N VAL A 82 6.59 -14.81 1.24
CA VAL A 82 6.23 -13.59 0.48
C VAL A 82 5.18 -13.88 -0.59
N PHE A 83 5.24 -15.05 -1.22
CA PHE A 83 4.25 -15.49 -2.20
C PHE A 83 2.87 -15.67 -1.54
N ASN A 84 2.81 -16.40 -0.43
CA ASN A 84 1.56 -16.66 0.31
C ASN A 84 0.96 -15.37 0.86
N LEU A 85 1.77 -14.47 1.43
CA LEU A 85 1.30 -13.16 1.89
C LEU A 85 0.65 -12.38 0.74
N ARG A 86 1.24 -12.41 -0.46
CA ARG A 86 0.69 -11.74 -1.64
C ARG A 86 -0.60 -12.39 -2.13
N GLU A 87 -0.70 -13.72 -2.12
CA GLU A 87 -1.96 -14.38 -2.46
C GLU A 87 -3.07 -14.03 -1.48
N GLN A 88 -2.77 -13.96 -0.18
CA GLN A 88 -3.73 -13.52 0.84
C GLN A 88 -4.17 -12.07 0.59
N VAL A 89 -3.24 -11.16 0.30
CA VAL A 89 -3.57 -9.77 -0.06
C VAL A 89 -4.40 -9.73 -1.35
N LYS A 90 -4.05 -10.49 -2.39
CA LYS A 90 -4.85 -10.55 -3.64
C LYS A 90 -6.29 -11.01 -3.39
N LYS A 91 -6.48 -11.99 -2.48
CA LYS A 91 -7.82 -12.46 -2.08
C LYS A 91 -8.59 -11.43 -1.26
N ASN A 92 -7.89 -10.70 -0.38
CA ASN A 92 -8.52 -9.74 0.55
C ASN A 92 -8.68 -8.33 -0.03
N VAL A 93 -7.96 -7.97 -1.10
CA VAL A 93 -8.18 -6.74 -1.87
C VAL A 93 -9.29 -7.01 -2.90
N SER A 94 -10.46 -7.43 -2.40
CA SER A 94 -11.72 -7.24 -3.13
C SER A 94 -12.21 -5.84 -2.77
N ILE A 95 -11.71 -4.82 -3.48
CA ILE A 95 -12.41 -3.53 -3.50
C ILE A 95 -13.71 -3.83 -4.25
N GLU A 96 -14.77 -4.16 -3.51
CA GLU A 96 -16.08 -4.33 -4.12
C GLU A 96 -16.39 -3.07 -4.92
N PRO A 97 -16.84 -3.20 -6.18
CA PRO A 97 -17.26 -2.03 -6.94
C PRO A 97 -18.33 -1.33 -6.11
N VAL A 98 -18.19 -0.03 -5.91
CA VAL A 98 -19.15 0.73 -5.12
C VAL A 98 -20.51 0.63 -5.79
N VAL A 99 -21.37 -0.27 -5.28
CA VAL A 99 -22.69 -0.53 -5.83
C VAL A 99 -23.59 0.59 -5.31
N ILE A 100 -24.12 1.40 -6.22
CA ILE A 100 -25.00 2.49 -5.83
C ILE A 100 -26.38 1.91 -5.53
N SER A 101 -26.81 2.09 -4.30
CA SER A 101 -28.15 1.73 -3.84
C SER A 101 -29.15 2.89 -3.99
N ASP A 102 -28.70 4.15 -3.87
CA ASP A 102 -29.59 5.29 -3.67
C ASP A 102 -29.15 6.59 -4.38
N CYS A 103 -30.13 7.43 -4.70
CA CYS A 103 -29.92 8.73 -5.31
C CYS A 103 -29.33 9.73 -4.28
N PRO A 104 -28.23 10.45 -4.59
CA PRO A 104 -27.59 11.39 -3.66
C PRO A 104 -28.42 12.64 -3.33
N PHE A 105 -29.55 12.85 -4.02
CA PHE A 105 -30.42 14.02 -3.81
C PHE A 105 -31.71 13.70 -3.06
N CYS A 106 -32.29 12.51 -3.26
CA CYS A 106 -33.58 12.13 -2.70
C CYS A 106 -33.60 10.74 -2.07
N HIS A 107 -32.45 10.05 -2.04
CA HIS A 107 -32.25 8.72 -1.45
C HIS A 107 -33.17 7.62 -1.97
N SER A 108 -33.81 7.80 -3.13
CA SER A 108 -34.59 6.76 -3.79
C SER A 108 -33.68 5.73 -4.44
N THR A 109 -34.13 4.49 -4.46
CA THR A 109 -33.42 3.36 -5.07
C THR A 109 -33.66 3.22 -6.58
N ASP A 110 -34.66 3.94 -7.14
CA ASP A 110 -34.94 3.93 -8.58
C ASP A 110 -33.92 4.79 -9.35
N ILE A 111 -32.83 4.15 -9.77
CA ILE A 111 -31.73 4.75 -10.51
C ILE A 111 -31.58 4.04 -11.85
N LYS A 112 -31.57 4.81 -12.93
CA LYS A 112 -31.44 4.32 -14.30
C LYS A 112 -30.15 4.83 -14.92
N LYS A 113 -29.50 4.02 -15.76
CA LYS A 113 -28.32 4.43 -16.53
C LYS A 113 -28.74 5.47 -17.59
N PHE A 114 -28.01 6.57 -17.67
CA PHE A 114 -28.29 7.71 -18.54
C PHE A 114 -27.05 8.09 -19.37
N GLY A 115 -26.68 7.25 -20.34
CA GLY A 115 -25.57 7.53 -21.25
C GLY A 115 -24.18 7.62 -20.59
N ILE A 116 -23.18 7.90 -21.42
CA ILE A 116 -21.76 7.93 -21.02
C ILE A 116 -21.17 9.29 -21.40
N ARG A 117 -20.37 9.85 -20.49
CA ARG A 117 -19.57 11.05 -20.76
C ARG A 117 -18.13 10.65 -21.03
N HIS A 118 -17.66 10.88 -22.25
CA HIS A 118 -16.27 10.68 -22.63
C HIS A 118 -15.40 11.86 -22.17
N ASN A 119 -14.31 11.58 -21.45
CA ASN A 119 -13.32 12.58 -21.07
C ASN A 119 -11.90 12.06 -21.36
N LYS A 120 -10.88 12.94 -21.30
CA LYS A 120 -9.48 12.54 -21.59
C LYS A 120 -8.89 11.51 -20.62
N SER A 121 -9.40 11.48 -19.40
CA SER A 121 -9.06 10.55 -18.31
C SER A 121 -9.89 9.26 -18.31
N GLY A 122 -10.91 9.14 -19.17
CA GLY A 122 -11.76 7.96 -19.28
C GLY A 122 -13.26 8.26 -19.43
N ASP A 123 -14.03 7.18 -19.50
CA ASP A 123 -15.47 7.22 -19.67
C ASP A 123 -16.18 7.21 -18.31
N ILE A 124 -17.09 8.16 -18.10
CA ILE A 124 -17.87 8.26 -16.88
C ILE A 124 -19.33 7.95 -17.20
N GLN A 125 -19.84 6.88 -16.60
CA GLN A 125 -21.26 6.54 -16.64
C GLN A 125 -22.08 7.61 -15.92
N ARG A 126 -23.13 8.10 -16.58
CA ARG A 126 -24.12 8.99 -15.96
C ARG A 126 -25.37 8.18 -15.60
N PHE A 127 -26.05 8.64 -14.57
CA PHE A 127 -27.26 8.05 -14.03
C PHE A 127 -28.33 9.13 -13.88
N VAL A 128 -29.58 8.72 -13.94
CA VAL A 128 -30.76 9.54 -13.68
C VAL A 128 -31.61 8.86 -12.61
N CYS A 129 -32.10 9.66 -11.67
CA CYS A 129 -33.08 9.19 -10.69
C CYS A 129 -34.47 9.16 -11.32
N GLY A 130 -35.23 8.07 -11.18
CA GLY A 130 -36.60 7.97 -11.69
C GLY A 130 -37.65 8.71 -10.86
N VAL A 131 -37.29 9.18 -9.64
CA VAL A 131 -38.21 9.90 -8.74
C VAL A 131 -38.02 11.42 -8.82
N CYS A 132 -36.77 11.89 -8.85
CA CYS A 132 -36.46 13.33 -8.85
C CYS A 132 -35.92 13.86 -10.18
N ASP A 133 -35.78 12.98 -11.19
CA ASP A 133 -35.26 13.27 -12.54
C ASP A 133 -33.89 13.94 -12.59
N LYS A 134 -33.18 14.03 -11.45
CA LYS A 134 -31.84 14.60 -11.39
C LYS A 134 -30.83 13.61 -11.97
N THR A 135 -29.90 14.15 -12.76
CA THR A 135 -28.77 13.38 -13.29
C THR A 135 -27.53 13.56 -12.44
N PHE A 136 -26.77 12.48 -12.27
CA PHE A 136 -25.49 12.49 -11.56
C PHE A 136 -24.51 11.49 -12.17
N SER A 137 -23.24 11.65 -11.82
CA SER A 137 -22.15 10.76 -12.22
C SER A 137 -21.45 10.26 -10.97
N ILE A 138 -21.04 9.00 -10.95
CA ILE A 138 -20.34 8.44 -9.80
C ILE A 138 -18.84 8.56 -9.98
N ASN A 139 -18.28 9.44 -9.16
CA ASN A 139 -16.84 9.53 -8.86
C ASN A 139 -16.74 9.76 -7.35
N ILE A 140 -17.16 8.77 -6.55
CA ILE A 140 -17.24 8.91 -5.09
C ILE A 140 -15.86 9.26 -4.54
N GLY A 141 -15.76 10.37 -3.81
CA GLY A 141 -14.51 10.89 -3.26
C GLY A 141 -13.64 11.65 -4.26
N PHE A 142 -14.01 11.71 -5.54
CA PHE A 142 -13.31 12.45 -6.59
C PHE A 142 -14.28 13.33 -7.38
N GLU A 143 -15.38 13.76 -6.76
CA GLU A 143 -16.37 14.59 -7.41
C GLU A 143 -15.73 15.90 -7.87
N LYS A 144 -16.04 16.28 -9.11
CA LYS A 144 -15.55 17.50 -9.76
C LYS A 144 -14.02 17.55 -9.92
N MET A 145 -13.31 16.42 -9.78
CA MET A 145 -11.88 16.36 -10.03
C MET A 145 -11.58 16.16 -11.52
N LYS A 146 -10.62 16.92 -12.05
CA LYS A 146 -10.14 16.79 -13.44
C LYS A 146 -9.21 15.58 -13.61
N HIS A 147 -8.43 15.26 -12.58
CA HIS A 147 -7.40 14.23 -12.62
C HIS A 147 -7.97 12.87 -12.21
N ASN A 148 -7.35 11.81 -12.75
CA ASN A 148 -7.72 10.42 -12.46
C ASN A 148 -7.66 10.15 -10.93
N PRO A 149 -8.68 9.51 -10.34
CA PRO A 149 -8.67 9.02 -8.95
C PRO A 149 -7.37 8.33 -8.52
N GLN A 150 -6.78 7.51 -9.40
CA GLN A 150 -5.53 6.80 -9.11
C GLN A 150 -4.39 7.77 -8.85
N ALA A 151 -4.24 8.81 -9.68
CA ALA A 151 -3.17 9.79 -9.54
C ALA A 151 -3.27 10.57 -8.22
N ILE A 152 -4.50 10.95 -7.84
CA ILE A 152 -4.76 11.68 -6.61
C ILE A 152 -4.48 10.78 -5.40
N THR A 153 -4.93 9.52 -5.44
CA THR A 153 -4.69 8.53 -4.37
C THR A 153 -3.20 8.27 -4.17
N THR A 154 -2.45 8.04 -5.25
CA THR A 154 -0.99 7.87 -5.19
C THR A 154 -0.31 9.11 -4.61
N ALA A 155 -0.76 10.32 -4.99
CA ALA A 155 -0.23 11.55 -4.44
C ALA A 155 -0.42 11.64 -2.92
N MET A 156 -1.62 11.32 -2.43
CA MET A 156 -1.89 11.28 -0.99
C MET A 156 -1.09 10.21 -0.27
N GLN A 157 -0.97 9.01 -0.84
CA GLN A 157 -0.18 7.93 -0.25
C GLN A 157 1.30 8.34 -0.07
N LEU A 158 1.89 8.95 -1.11
CA LEU A 158 3.27 9.43 -1.05
C LEU A 158 3.44 10.53 0.01
N TYR A 159 2.51 11.48 0.05
CA TYR A 159 2.54 12.56 1.04
C TYR A 159 2.47 12.03 2.49
N PHE A 160 1.52 11.14 2.78
CA PHE A 160 1.41 10.55 4.13
C PHE A 160 2.56 9.60 4.48
N SER A 161 3.27 9.07 3.48
CA SER A 161 4.53 8.33 3.67
C SER A 161 5.72 9.24 4.00
N GLY A 162 5.54 10.57 3.98
CA GLY A 162 6.56 11.56 4.30
C GLY A 162 7.31 12.11 3.09
N GLU A 163 6.89 11.82 1.86
CA GLU A 163 7.52 12.38 0.66
C GLU A 163 7.28 13.89 0.53
N SER A 164 8.30 14.61 0.07
CA SER A 164 8.13 16.03 -0.24
C SER A 164 7.14 16.22 -1.40
N LEU A 165 6.47 17.37 -1.45
CA LEU A 165 5.55 17.72 -2.54
C LEU A 165 6.25 17.68 -3.92
N ARG A 166 7.54 18.02 -3.95
CA ARG A 166 8.37 17.99 -5.17
C ARG A 166 8.67 16.55 -5.60
N ASN A 167 9.02 15.67 -4.67
CA ASN A 167 9.21 14.23 -4.95
C ASN A 167 7.92 13.56 -5.37
N THR A 168 6.81 13.90 -4.70
CA THR A 168 5.47 13.42 -5.06
C THR A 168 5.13 13.80 -6.50
N LYS A 169 5.34 15.08 -6.88
CA LYS A 169 5.17 15.56 -8.26
C LYS A 169 6.04 14.77 -9.26
N ASN A 170 7.30 14.51 -8.92
CA ASN A 170 8.21 13.76 -9.78
C ASN A 170 7.75 12.30 -9.95
N SER A 171 7.27 11.67 -8.87
CA SER A 171 6.70 10.32 -8.90
C SER A 171 5.43 10.24 -9.74
N LEU A 172 4.56 11.26 -9.64
CA LEU A 172 3.37 11.39 -10.49
C LEU A 172 3.73 11.53 -11.97
N LYS A 173 4.84 12.20 -12.29
CA LYS A 173 5.33 12.30 -13.67
C LYS A 173 5.71 10.93 -14.25
N LEU A 174 6.26 10.02 -13.44
CA LEU A 174 6.62 8.66 -13.87
C LEU A 174 5.40 7.82 -14.27
N ILE A 175 4.25 8.05 -13.62
CA ILE A 175 2.97 7.42 -13.98
C ILE A 175 2.21 8.18 -15.08
N GLY A 176 2.86 9.14 -15.75
CA GLY A 176 2.28 9.90 -16.87
C GLY A 176 1.40 11.09 -16.45
N VAL A 177 1.39 11.46 -15.16
CA VAL A 177 0.56 12.55 -14.64
C VAL A 177 1.40 13.80 -14.44
N HIS A 178 1.22 14.78 -15.32
CA HIS A 178 1.90 16.06 -15.24
C HIS A 178 1.09 17.07 -14.41
N VAL A 179 1.54 17.32 -13.18
CA VAL A 179 0.95 18.31 -12.28
C VAL A 179 2.01 19.21 -11.66
N SER A 180 1.60 20.34 -11.11
CA SER A 180 2.47 21.17 -10.28
C SER A 180 2.49 20.62 -8.85
N HIS A 181 3.59 20.87 -8.11
CA HIS A 181 3.67 20.58 -6.68
C HIS A 181 2.56 21.31 -5.89
N GLN A 182 2.14 22.50 -6.35
CA GLN A 182 1.00 23.23 -5.76
C GLN A 182 -0.31 22.46 -5.92
N THR A 183 -0.50 21.76 -7.04
CA THR A 183 -1.68 20.92 -7.27
C THR A 183 -1.72 19.78 -6.25
N VAL A 184 -0.56 19.16 -5.97
CA VAL A 184 -0.43 18.13 -4.93
C VAL A 184 -0.80 18.70 -3.56
N LEU A 185 -0.31 19.90 -3.21
CA LEU A 185 -0.66 20.57 -1.95
C LEU A 185 -2.17 20.86 -1.84
N ASN A 186 -2.79 21.30 -2.93
CA ASN A 186 -4.24 21.55 -2.94
C ASN A 186 -5.04 20.26 -2.76
N TRP A 187 -4.58 19.15 -3.34
CA TRP A 187 -5.21 17.83 -3.11
C TRP A 187 -5.05 17.42 -1.66
N THR A 188 -3.84 17.45 -1.11
CA THR A 188 -3.61 17.04 0.28
C THR A 188 -4.42 17.88 1.26
N GLY A 189 -4.52 19.21 1.05
CA GLY A 189 -5.40 20.08 1.85
C GLY A 189 -6.88 19.70 1.75
N LYS A 190 -7.40 19.49 0.54
CA LYS A 190 -8.80 19.10 0.33
C LYS A 190 -9.14 17.77 1.03
N TYR A 191 -8.28 16.77 0.87
CA TYR A 191 -8.56 15.43 1.38
C TYR A 191 -8.29 15.28 2.88
N THR A 192 -7.30 16.01 3.43
CA THR A 192 -7.12 16.08 4.89
C THR A 192 -8.32 16.74 5.56
N GLN A 193 -8.94 17.75 4.95
CA GLN A 193 -10.17 18.35 5.46
C GLN A 193 -11.35 17.36 5.46
N LEU A 194 -11.52 16.59 4.39
CA LEU A 194 -12.55 15.54 4.32
C LEU A 194 -12.32 14.46 5.39
N MET A 195 -11.07 14.02 5.57
CA MET A 195 -10.71 13.06 6.61
C MET A 195 -10.99 13.62 8.01
N LYS A 196 -10.66 14.89 8.27
CA LYS A 196 -10.95 15.55 9.54
C LYS A 196 -12.45 15.51 9.86
N GLN A 197 -13.30 15.90 8.91
CA GLN A 197 -14.75 15.85 9.08
C GLN A 197 -15.28 14.44 9.35
N TYR A 198 -14.63 13.41 8.82
CA TYR A 198 -14.98 12.03 9.09
C TYR A 198 -14.53 11.59 10.49
N VAL A 199 -13.27 11.86 10.85
CA VAL A 199 -12.70 11.53 12.17
C VAL A 199 -13.46 12.24 13.29
N ASP A 200 -13.85 13.49 13.12
CA ASP A 200 -14.62 14.26 14.11
C ASP A 200 -16.00 13.62 14.39
N LYS A 201 -16.57 12.89 13.43
CA LYS A 201 -17.84 12.15 13.59
C LYS A 201 -17.65 10.80 14.27
N LEU A 202 -16.45 10.24 14.25
CA LEU A 202 -16.14 9.01 14.95
C LEU A 202 -16.04 9.31 16.45
N LYS A 203 -17.10 9.01 17.20
CA LYS A 203 -17.00 8.98 18.67
C LYS A 203 -16.21 7.73 19.06
N PRO A 204 -15.02 7.86 19.67
CA PRO A 204 -14.29 6.69 20.13
C PRO A 204 -15.11 5.98 21.20
N LYS A 205 -15.32 4.67 21.04
CA LYS A 205 -16.06 3.81 22.00
C LYS A 205 -15.39 3.75 23.37
N TYR A 206 -14.10 4.06 23.42
CA TYR A 206 -13.27 4.13 24.62
C TYR A 206 -12.26 5.24 24.40
N TRP A 207 -12.17 6.17 25.35
CA TRP A 207 -11.04 7.07 25.46
C TRP A 207 -9.87 6.23 25.96
N MET A 208 -8.86 5.99 25.15
CA MET A 208 -7.54 5.69 25.70
C MET A 208 -6.83 7.03 25.75
N TYR A 209 -6.42 7.44 26.96
CA TYR A 209 -5.87 8.75 27.28
C TYR A 209 -4.93 9.28 26.18
N GLY A 210 -5.25 10.48 25.71
CA GLY A 210 -4.44 11.22 24.76
C GLY A 210 -3.21 11.79 25.44
N GLU A 211 -2.03 11.44 24.92
CA GLU A 211 -0.78 12.13 25.25
C GLU A 211 0.22 12.18 24.07
N ARG A 212 -0.28 12.11 22.82
CA ARG A 212 0.58 12.27 21.62
C ARG A 212 0.02 13.13 20.48
N MET A 213 -0.95 14.02 20.77
CA MET A 213 -1.45 15.00 19.79
C MET A 213 -1.34 16.47 20.26
N LYS A 214 -0.27 16.82 20.99
CA LYS A 214 0.05 18.24 21.29
C LYS A 214 1.26 18.79 20.52
N CYS A 215 1.94 18.00 19.68
CA CYS A 215 3.16 18.46 18.98
C CYS A 215 2.95 18.95 17.54
N LEU A 216 1.73 19.02 17.00
CA LEU A 216 1.49 19.48 15.61
C LEU A 216 0.64 20.75 15.48
N SER A 217 0.28 21.41 16.58
CA SER A 217 -0.41 22.71 16.52
C SER A 217 0.52 23.93 16.40
N ASN A 218 1.84 23.75 16.30
CA ASN A 218 2.82 24.85 16.24
C ASN A 218 3.54 25.02 14.88
N LEU A 219 2.98 24.52 13.78
CA LEU A 219 3.49 24.80 12.43
C LEU A 219 2.57 25.71 11.60
N ALA A 220 1.65 26.41 12.27
CA ALA A 220 0.77 27.40 11.67
C ALA A 220 0.97 28.80 12.28
N VAL A 221 2.22 29.18 12.59
CA VAL A 221 2.65 30.59 12.69
C VAL A 221 4.13 30.64 12.27
N ILE A 222 4.41 31.52 11.30
CA ILE A 222 5.65 31.80 10.54
C ILE A 222 5.63 31.18 9.14
#